data_AF-A0A951JAT9-F1
#
_entry.id   AF-A0A951JAT9-F1
#
_cell.length_a   1.000
_cell.length_b   1.000
_cell.length_c   1.000
_cell.angle_alpha   90.00
_cell.angle_beta   90.00
_cell.angle_gamma   90.00
#
_symmetry.space_group_name_H-M   'P 1'
#
loop_
_entity.id
_entity.type
_entity.pdbx_description
1 polymer ?
#
loop_
_entity_poly.entity_id
_entity_poly.type
_entity_poly.pdbx_seq_one_letter_code
_entity_poly.pdbx_strand_id
1 'polypeptide(L)'
;MGIRHWIRKRMAEEAEDGNDTPPHGSIINAIFGRQPPTLHALGEYDHDTYPPELEELLRRRAEVAHELMEMELTTRQSRIAAIPQLQALLRTYPHPLAYETLIHAYVDAGRWDEARGAAFAARERRTQVSRSPYVEIRCEIDRLNEWSPEEIDLMRAEREGTAPTAS
;
A
#
# COMPACT_ATOMS: atom_id res chain seq x y z
N MET A 1 16.31 1.26 13.52
CA MET A 1 15.66 2.17 12.57
C MET A 1 14.16 1.84 12.56
N GLY A 2 13.29 2.77 12.99
CA GLY A 2 11.85 2.48 13.14
C GLY A 2 11.08 2.67 11.84
N ILE A 3 10.02 1.89 11.62
CA ILE A 3 9.16 1.95 10.43
C ILE A 3 8.63 3.37 10.17
N ARG A 4 8.36 4.20 11.18
CA ARG A 4 8.02 5.64 10.97
C ARG A 4 9.14 6.43 10.28
N HIS A 5 10.39 6.16 10.63
CA HIS A 5 11.54 6.79 9.96
C HIS A 5 11.72 6.23 8.56
N TRP A 6 11.47 4.94 8.35
CA TRP A 6 11.50 4.33 7.01
C TRP A 6 10.35 4.83 6.12
N ILE A 7 9.11 4.87 6.61
CA ILE A 7 7.94 5.42 5.92
C ILE A 7 8.14 6.91 5.66
N ARG A 8 8.59 7.72 6.64
CA ARG A 8 8.91 9.14 6.40
C ARG A 8 10.06 9.35 5.43
N LYS A 9 11.09 8.49 5.47
CA LYS A 9 12.22 8.57 4.55
C LYS A 9 11.81 8.17 3.14
N ARG A 10 10.99 7.13 2.98
CA ARG A 10 10.34 6.75 1.71
C ARG A 10 9.46 7.90 1.19
N MET A 11 8.61 8.48 2.04
CA MET A 11 7.75 9.62 1.70
C MET A 11 8.54 10.93 1.43
N ALA A 12 9.75 11.08 1.99
CA ALA A 12 10.62 12.22 1.75
C ALA A 12 11.49 12.03 0.48
N GLU A 13 11.94 10.80 0.22
CA GLU A 13 12.56 10.40 -1.06
C GLU A 13 11.54 10.52 -2.21
N GLU A 14 10.27 10.18 -1.97
CA GLU A 14 9.12 10.48 -2.87
C GLU A 14 8.96 11.98 -3.18
N ALA A 15 9.43 12.88 -2.30
CA ALA A 15 9.39 14.33 -2.49
C ALA A 15 10.65 14.90 -3.17
N GLU A 16 11.81 14.23 -3.06
CA GLU A 16 13.09 14.67 -3.66
C GLU A 16 13.35 14.08 -5.05
N ASP A 17 12.90 12.86 -5.35
CA ASP A 17 12.95 12.28 -6.72
C ASP A 17 11.84 12.82 -7.64
N GLY A 18 11.02 13.74 -7.11
CA GLY A 18 9.91 14.38 -7.78
C GLY A 18 10.32 15.44 -8.80
N ASN A 19 10.89 15.02 -9.94
CA ASN A 19 10.60 15.72 -11.19
C ASN A 19 9.27 15.25 -11.82
N ASP A 20 8.55 14.35 -11.15
CA ASP A 20 7.13 14.02 -11.38
C ASP A 20 6.31 14.42 -10.16
N THR A 21 6.43 15.69 -9.76
CA THR A 21 5.37 16.32 -9.00
C THR A 21 4.11 16.25 -9.86
N PRO A 22 2.99 15.62 -9.43
CA PRO A 22 1.70 15.96 -10.00
C PRO A 22 1.60 17.48 -9.86
N PRO A 23 1.24 18.23 -10.92
CA PRO A 23 1.28 19.69 -10.88
C PRO A 23 0.63 20.13 -9.58
N HIS A 24 1.40 20.85 -8.76
CA HIS A 24 1.00 21.28 -7.42
C HIS A 24 -0.41 21.87 -7.45
N GLY A 25 -1.41 21.04 -7.13
CA GLY A 25 -2.81 21.49 -7.15
C GLY A 25 -3.84 20.44 -7.52
N SER A 26 -3.96 19.32 -6.79
CA SER A 26 -5.12 18.44 -7.01
C SER A 26 -5.74 17.76 -5.78
N ILE A 27 -5.48 18.27 -4.57
CA ILE A 27 -6.37 17.97 -3.43
C ILE A 27 -6.65 19.25 -2.62
N ILE A 28 -5.61 20.04 -2.33
CA ILE A 28 -5.77 21.28 -1.55
C ILE A 28 -6.42 22.42 -2.37
N ASN A 29 -6.17 22.49 -3.69
CA ASN A 29 -6.76 23.53 -4.55
C ASN A 29 -8.25 23.29 -4.89
N ALA A 30 -8.77 22.06 -4.74
CA ALA A 30 -10.18 21.76 -4.99
C ALA A 30 -11.13 22.39 -3.95
N ILE A 31 -10.62 22.79 -2.78
CA ILE A 31 -11.41 23.50 -1.76
C ILE A 31 -11.61 24.99 -2.15
N PHE A 32 -10.73 25.56 -2.98
CA PHE A 32 -10.77 26.97 -3.35
C PHE A 32 -10.43 27.21 -4.83
N GLY A 33 -11.46 27.22 -5.69
CA GLY A 33 -11.40 27.97 -6.95
C GLY A 33 -11.74 27.17 -8.20
N ARG A 34 -12.85 27.57 -8.84
CA ARG A 34 -13.25 27.14 -10.19
C ARG A 34 -12.18 27.52 -11.22
N GLN A 35 -11.65 26.54 -11.96
CA GLN A 35 -11.02 26.76 -13.26
C GLN A 35 -11.64 25.85 -14.34
N PRO A 36 -11.67 26.31 -15.61
CA PRO A 36 -12.35 25.59 -16.70
C PRO A 36 -11.56 24.35 -17.16
N PRO A 37 -12.23 23.37 -17.78
CA PRO A 37 -11.66 22.06 -18.06
C PRO A 37 -10.56 22.13 -19.13
N THR A 38 -9.35 21.75 -18.76
CA THR A 38 -8.24 21.46 -19.68
C THR A 38 -8.41 20.06 -20.25
N LEU A 39 -8.44 19.96 -21.59
CA LEU A 39 -8.40 18.67 -22.29
C LEU A 39 -7.00 18.07 -22.16
N HIS A 40 -6.86 16.97 -21.40
CA HIS A 40 -5.62 16.21 -21.26
C HIS A 40 -5.45 15.17 -22.36
N ALA A 41 -4.23 14.64 -22.51
CA ALA A 41 -3.85 13.74 -23.59
C ALA A 41 -4.77 12.50 -23.67
N LEU A 42 -4.99 12.00 -24.89
CA LEU A 42 -5.81 10.83 -25.16
C LEU A 42 -5.43 9.64 -24.26
N GLY A 43 -6.29 9.34 -23.27
CA GLY A 43 -6.13 8.19 -22.37
C GLY A 43 -5.89 8.53 -20.89
N GLU A 44 -5.73 9.80 -20.53
CA GLU A 44 -5.63 10.24 -19.13
C GLU A 44 -7.00 10.77 -18.68
N TYR A 45 -7.58 10.12 -17.66
CA TYR A 45 -8.80 10.59 -17.04
C TYR A 45 -8.45 11.63 -15.95
N ASP A 46 -9.05 12.81 -16.04
CA ASP A 46 -9.13 13.75 -14.92
C ASP A 46 -10.25 13.33 -13.95
N HIS A 47 -10.26 13.88 -12.73
CA HIS A 47 -11.26 13.62 -11.69
C HIS A 47 -12.71 13.82 -12.17
N ASP A 48 -12.94 14.74 -13.12
CA ASP A 48 -14.24 15.01 -13.74
C ASP A 48 -14.61 14.05 -14.89
N THR A 49 -13.69 13.17 -15.29
CA THR A 49 -13.84 12.28 -16.46
C THR A 49 -13.60 10.81 -16.16
N TYR A 50 -13.34 10.43 -14.90
CA TYR A 50 -13.19 9.03 -14.52
C TYR A 50 -14.45 8.22 -14.87
N PRO A 51 -14.30 7.00 -15.42
CA PRO A 51 -15.38 6.04 -15.40
C PRO A 51 -15.84 5.82 -13.95
N PRO A 52 -17.16 5.71 -13.68
CA PRO A 52 -17.67 5.60 -12.30
C PRO A 52 -17.04 4.45 -11.50
N GLU A 53 -16.67 3.36 -12.17
CA GLU A 53 -15.97 2.23 -11.56
C GLU A 53 -14.55 2.60 -11.08
N LEU A 54 -13.81 3.38 -11.87
CA LEU A 54 -12.48 3.85 -11.51
C LEU A 54 -12.56 4.89 -10.39
N GLU A 55 -13.51 5.83 -10.48
CA GLU A 55 -13.75 6.82 -9.44
C GLU A 55 -14.00 6.14 -8.08
N GLU A 56 -14.89 5.14 -8.05
CA GLU A 56 -15.19 4.38 -6.83
C GLU A 56 -13.98 3.61 -6.29
N LEU A 57 -13.15 3.03 -7.17
CA LEU A 57 -11.91 2.36 -6.77
C LEU A 57 -10.91 3.34 -6.15
N LEU A 58 -10.71 4.50 -6.77
CA LEU A 58 -9.81 5.55 -6.28
C LEU A 58 -10.31 6.14 -4.96
N ARG A 59 -11.64 6.32 -4.82
CA ARG A 59 -12.27 6.76 -3.57
C ARG A 59 -11.98 5.78 -2.43
N ARG A 60 -12.28 4.48 -2.61
CA ARG A 60 -12.02 3.45 -1.58
C ARG A 60 -10.54 3.31 -1.26
N ARG A 61 -9.67 3.43 -2.27
CA ARG A 61 -8.22 3.45 -2.09
C ARG A 61 -7.79 4.61 -1.19
N ALA A 62 -8.31 5.82 -1.44
CA ALA A 62 -8.02 6.99 -0.63
C ALA A 62 -8.54 6.85 0.80
N GLU A 63 -9.73 6.28 1.00
CA GLU A 63 -10.28 5.98 2.33
C GLU A 63 -9.38 5.04 3.12
N VAL A 64 -8.95 3.93 2.52
CA VAL A 64 -8.04 3.00 3.19
C VAL A 64 -6.68 3.64 3.46
N ALA A 65 -6.15 4.44 2.53
CA ALA A 65 -4.90 5.16 2.75
C ALA A 65 -5.00 6.16 3.92
N HIS A 66 -6.11 6.89 4.02
CA HIS A 66 -6.35 7.81 5.13
C HIS A 66 -6.43 7.08 6.47
N GLU A 67 -7.21 6.00 6.55
CA GLU A 67 -7.29 5.18 7.75
C GLU A 67 -5.92 4.63 8.17
N LEU A 68 -5.11 4.13 7.22
CA LEU A 68 -3.76 3.66 7.51
C LEU A 68 -2.85 4.77 8.07
N MET A 69 -3.00 6.01 7.61
CA MET A 69 -2.20 7.15 8.09
C MET A 69 -2.53 7.53 9.54
N GLU A 70 -3.79 7.37 9.95
CA GLU A 70 -4.25 7.66 11.31
C GLU A 70 -3.93 6.54 12.32
N MET A 71 -3.54 5.34 11.84
CA MET A 71 -3.22 4.21 12.70
C MET A 71 -1.86 4.35 13.41
N GLU A 72 -1.84 4.09 14.72
CA GLU A 72 -0.61 4.06 15.52
C GLU A 72 0.16 2.72 15.38
N LEU A 73 1.02 2.61 14.36
CA LEU A 73 1.74 1.37 13.99
C LEU A 73 3.23 1.34 14.41
N THR A 74 3.62 2.19 15.36
CA THR A 74 5.03 2.38 15.74
C THR A 74 5.66 1.21 16.46
N THR A 75 4.90 0.61 17.37
CA THR A 75 5.41 -0.43 18.25
C THR A 75 4.98 -1.79 17.72
N ARG A 76 5.76 -2.81 18.05
CA ARG A 76 5.40 -4.19 17.76
C ARG A 76 4.01 -4.54 18.32
N GLN A 77 3.73 -4.13 19.55
CA GLN A 77 2.45 -4.43 20.20
C GLN A 77 1.29 -3.69 19.55
N SER A 78 1.47 -2.44 19.12
CA SER A 78 0.42 -1.71 18.42
C SER A 78 0.14 -2.26 17.03
N ARG A 79 1.15 -2.76 16.30
CA ARG A 79 0.94 -3.50 15.04
C ARG A 79 0.15 -4.79 15.24
N ILE A 80 0.49 -5.57 16.26
CA ILE A 80 -0.26 -6.81 16.59
C ILE A 80 -1.72 -6.46 16.93
N ALA A 81 -1.95 -5.43 17.74
CA ALA A 81 -3.29 -4.99 18.11
C ALA A 81 -4.12 -4.51 16.90
N ALA A 82 -3.46 -3.95 15.88
CA ALA A 82 -4.08 -3.43 14.67
C ALA A 82 -4.54 -4.51 13.66
N ILE A 83 -4.18 -5.78 13.84
CA ILE A 83 -4.50 -6.88 12.90
C ILE A 83 -5.99 -6.89 12.48
N PRO A 84 -6.99 -6.82 13.39
CA PRO A 84 -8.40 -6.86 12.99
C PRO A 84 -8.80 -5.67 12.10
N GLN A 85 -8.26 -4.48 12.39
CA GLN A 85 -8.52 -3.28 11.60
C GLN A 85 -7.87 -3.38 10.21
N LEU A 86 -6.62 -3.85 10.12
CA LEU A 86 -5.95 -4.08 8.84
C LEU A 86 -6.70 -5.09 7.97
N GLN A 87 -7.24 -6.16 8.56
CA GLN A 87 -8.10 -7.11 7.85
C GLN A 87 -9.39 -6.45 7.33
N ALA A 88 -10.00 -5.56 8.12
CA ALA A 88 -11.20 -4.83 7.70
C ALA A 88 -10.88 -3.87 6.53
N LEU A 89 -9.77 -3.14 6.60
CA LEU A 89 -9.32 -2.24 5.53
C LEU A 89 -9.10 -2.98 4.21
N LEU A 90 -8.48 -4.17 4.25
CA LEU A 90 -8.27 -4.99 3.05
C LEU A 90 -9.57 -5.51 2.43
N ARG A 91 -10.69 -5.57 3.17
CA ARG A 91 -12.01 -5.88 2.61
C ARG A 91 -12.63 -4.67 1.90
N THR A 92 -12.31 -3.46 2.35
CA THR A 92 -12.73 -2.21 1.70
C THR A 92 -11.96 -1.98 0.40
N TYR A 93 -10.64 -2.06 0.47
CA TYR A 93 -9.75 -1.98 -0.68
C TYR A 93 -8.47 -2.77 -0.42
N PRO A 94 -8.04 -3.66 -1.33
CA PRO A 94 -6.81 -4.46 -1.19
C PRO A 94 -5.54 -3.61 -1.39
N HIS A 95 -5.31 -2.69 -0.45
CA HIS A 95 -4.27 -1.66 -0.52
C HIS A 95 -2.86 -2.26 -0.32
N PRO A 96 -1.85 -1.88 -1.12
CA PRO A 96 -0.49 -2.40 -0.99
C PRO A 96 0.11 -2.25 0.41
N LEU A 97 0.03 -1.04 0.98
CA LEU A 97 0.53 -0.77 2.34
C LEU A 97 -0.22 -1.53 3.43
N ALA A 98 -1.51 -1.83 3.24
CA ALA A 98 -2.28 -2.61 4.22
C ALA A 98 -1.80 -4.07 4.24
N TYR A 99 -1.50 -4.64 3.08
CA TYR A 99 -0.90 -5.98 2.99
C TYR A 99 0.46 -6.04 3.67
N GLU A 100 1.36 -5.12 3.33
CA GLU A 100 2.71 -5.05 3.93
C GLU A 100 2.65 -4.92 5.45
N THR A 101 1.81 -4.00 5.94
CA THR A 101 1.62 -3.79 7.38
C THR A 101 1.04 -5.04 8.06
N LEU A 102 0.07 -5.70 7.43
CA LEU A 102 -0.56 -6.90 7.98
C LEU A 102 0.42 -8.08 8.05
N ILE A 103 1.25 -8.27 7.02
CA ILE A 103 2.31 -9.30 7.01
C ILE A 103 3.26 -9.08 8.19
N HIS A 104 3.76 -7.86 8.37
CA HIS A 104 4.61 -7.51 9.50
C HIS A 104 3.91 -7.72 10.85
N ALA A 105 2.64 -7.35 10.97
CA ALA A 105 1.87 -7.56 12.20
C ALA A 105 1.72 -9.06 12.55
N TYR A 106 1.50 -9.92 11.55
CA TYR A 106 1.47 -11.37 11.76
C TYR A 106 2.83 -11.94 12.14
N VAL A 107 3.90 -11.52 11.48
CA VAL A 107 5.28 -11.88 11.85
C VAL A 107 5.56 -11.48 13.29
N ASP A 108 5.21 -10.26 13.68
CA ASP A 108 5.35 -9.77 15.05
C ASP A 108 4.57 -10.62 16.06
N ALA A 109 3.37 -11.08 15.70
CA ALA A 109 2.55 -11.98 16.50
C ALA A 109 3.04 -13.44 16.52
N GLY A 110 4.00 -13.81 15.66
CA GLY A 110 4.42 -15.21 15.47
C GLY A 110 3.38 -16.07 14.73
N ARG A 111 2.47 -15.41 13.99
CA ARG A 111 1.39 -16.03 13.22
C ARG A 111 1.84 -16.29 11.78
N TRP A 112 2.75 -17.25 11.63
CA TRP A 112 3.48 -17.50 10.38
C TRP A 112 2.59 -17.96 9.23
N ASP A 113 1.58 -18.78 9.51
CA ASP A 113 0.65 -19.30 8.50
C ASP A 113 -0.19 -18.16 7.91
N GLU A 114 -0.65 -17.25 8.77
CA GLU A 114 -1.41 -16.07 8.35
C GLU A 114 -0.53 -15.05 7.63
N ALA A 115 0.74 -14.91 8.02
CA ALA A 115 1.70 -14.09 7.29
C ALA A 115 1.91 -14.62 5.85
N ARG A 116 2.07 -15.93 5.68
CA ARG A 116 2.16 -16.57 4.36
C ARG A 116 0.89 -16.39 3.54
N GLY A 117 -0.28 -16.55 4.16
CA GLY A 117 -1.56 -16.29 3.51
C GLY A 117 -1.72 -14.84 3.02
N ALA A 118 -1.30 -13.86 3.82
CA ALA A 118 -1.32 -12.46 3.45
C ALA A 118 -0.32 -12.12 2.33
N ALA A 119 0.89 -12.71 2.36
CA ALA A 119 1.89 -12.59 1.29
C ALA A 119 1.38 -13.15 -0.04
N PHE A 120 0.76 -14.34 -0.01
CA PHE A 120 0.11 -14.93 -1.19
C PHE A 120 -1.00 -14.02 -1.75
N ALA A 121 -1.86 -13.48 -0.88
CA ALA A 121 -2.93 -12.57 -1.30
C ALA A 121 -2.38 -11.26 -1.92
N ALA A 122 -1.28 -10.71 -1.39
CA ALA A 122 -0.62 -9.54 -1.97
C ALA A 122 -0.07 -9.83 -3.39
N ARG A 123 0.48 -11.02 -3.61
CA ARG A 123 0.95 -11.48 -4.92
C ARG A 123 -0.19 -11.69 -5.92
N GLU A 124 -1.30 -12.28 -5.49
CA GLU A 124 -2.50 -12.40 -6.32
C GLU A 124 -3.03 -11.02 -6.71
N ARG A 125 -3.05 -10.07 -5.76
CA ARG A 125 -3.42 -8.68 -6.03
C ARG A 125 -2.49 -8.05 -7.07
N ARG A 126 -1.17 -8.26 -6.99
CA ARG A 126 -0.19 -7.78 -7.99
C ARG A 126 -0.53 -8.27 -9.40
N THR A 127 -0.93 -9.54 -9.54
CA THR A 127 -1.39 -10.12 -10.82
C THR A 127 -2.71 -9.52 -11.29
N GLN A 128 -3.63 -9.19 -10.37
CA GLN A 128 -4.89 -8.54 -10.72
C GLN A 128 -4.67 -7.11 -11.21
N VAL A 129 -3.86 -6.31 -10.50
CA VAL A 129 -3.62 -4.92 -10.87
C VAL A 129 -2.87 -4.81 -12.19
N SER A 130 -1.96 -5.73 -12.51
CA SER A 130 -1.24 -5.72 -13.80
C SER A 130 -2.13 -5.92 -15.01
N ARG A 131 -3.29 -6.55 -14.81
CA ARG A 131 -4.32 -6.77 -15.84
C ARG A 131 -5.42 -5.71 -15.83
N SER A 132 -5.34 -4.72 -14.94
CA SER A 132 -6.34 -3.65 -14.85
C SER A 132 -6.35 -2.82 -16.15
N PRO A 133 -7.54 -2.45 -16.68
CA PRO A 133 -7.62 -1.50 -17.80
C PRO A 133 -7.15 -0.09 -17.41
N TYR A 134 -7.19 0.25 -16.11
CA TYR A 134 -6.87 1.57 -15.57
C TYR A 134 -5.39 1.71 -15.19
N VAL A 135 -4.70 2.73 -15.72
CA VAL A 135 -3.27 3.01 -15.45
C VAL A 135 -3.05 3.30 -13.97
N GLU A 136 -3.97 4.03 -13.37
CA GLU A 136 -3.99 4.47 -11.97
C GLU A 136 -4.04 3.30 -10.99
N ILE A 137 -4.55 2.16 -11.45
CA ILE A 137 -4.54 0.90 -10.69
C ILE A 137 -3.29 0.09 -11.02
N ARG A 138 -2.84 0.07 -12.28
CA ARG A 138 -1.60 -0.63 -12.68
C ARG A 138 -0.36 -0.11 -11.95
N CYS A 139 -0.29 1.19 -11.63
CA CYS A 139 0.85 1.75 -10.89
C CYS A 139 0.98 1.20 -9.44
N GLU A 140 -0.02 0.47 -8.94
CA GLU A 140 0.09 -0.22 -7.64
C GLU A 140 1.03 -1.43 -7.68
N ILE A 141 1.37 -1.96 -8.87
CA ILE A 141 2.30 -3.09 -9.02
C ILE A 141 3.59 -2.78 -8.28
N ASP A 142 4.19 -1.63 -8.52
CA ASP A 142 5.50 -1.25 -7.95
C ASP A 142 5.47 -1.12 -6.42
N ARG A 143 4.27 -0.98 -5.83
CA ARG A 143 4.06 -0.83 -4.40
C ARG A 143 3.71 -2.15 -3.70
N LEU A 144 3.32 -3.17 -4.46
CA LEU A 144 3.08 -4.52 -3.95
C LEU A 144 4.40 -5.29 -3.98
N ASN A 145 5.06 -5.36 -2.84
CA ASN A 145 6.24 -6.21 -2.67
C ASN A 145 5.89 -7.67 -3.00
N GLU A 146 6.77 -8.33 -3.74
CA GLU A 146 6.70 -9.77 -3.97
C GLU A 146 7.19 -10.48 -2.70
N TRP A 147 6.36 -10.48 -1.66
CA TRP A 147 6.60 -11.30 -0.48
C TRP A 147 6.47 -12.76 -0.89
N SER A 148 7.60 -13.45 -0.98
CA SER A 148 7.67 -14.88 -1.20
C SER A 148 7.36 -15.60 0.12
N PRO A 149 6.59 -16.71 0.11
CA PRO A 149 6.42 -17.54 1.31
C PRO A 149 7.76 -17.95 1.94
N GLU A 150 8.79 -18.13 1.12
CA GLU A 150 10.15 -18.46 1.51
C GLU A 150 10.81 -17.36 2.37
N GLU A 151 10.53 -16.08 2.10
CA GLU A 151 11.01 -14.97 2.95
C GLU A 151 10.38 -15.02 4.35
N ILE A 152 9.12 -15.42 4.46
CA ILE A 152 8.46 -15.59 5.77
C ILE A 152 9.07 -16.77 6.53
N ASP A 153 9.38 -17.86 5.84
CA ASP A 153 10.06 -19.02 6.43
C ASP A 153 11.49 -18.67 6.88
N LEU A 154 12.21 -17.82 6.14
CA LEU A 154 13.51 -17.29 6.55
C LEU A 154 13.38 -16.44 7.82
N MET A 155 12.42 -15.50 7.86
CA MET A 155 12.16 -14.67 9.05
C MET A 155 11.79 -15.50 10.28
N ARG A 156 11.06 -16.61 10.07
CA ARG A 156 10.76 -17.58 11.12
C ARG A 156 12.04 -18.26 11.61
N ALA A 157 12.86 -18.79 10.71
CA ALA A 157 14.09 -19.50 11.05
C ALA A 157 15.10 -18.59 11.79
N GLU A 158 15.24 -17.33 11.35
CA GLU A 158 16.07 -16.32 12.04
C GLU A 158 15.60 -16.07 13.47
N ARG A 159 14.28 -15.99 13.67
CA ARG A 159 13.69 -15.73 14.99
C ARG A 159 13.70 -16.93 15.91
N GLU A 160 13.61 -18.14 15.36
CA GLU A 160 13.71 -19.40 16.09
C GLU A 160 15.18 -19.82 16.32
N GLY A 161 16.15 -19.09 15.76
CA GLY A 161 17.58 -19.40 15.87
C GLY A 161 17.99 -20.64 15.07
N THR A 162 17.17 -21.05 14.11
CA THR A 162 17.36 -22.22 13.23
C THR A 162 17.75 -21.82 11.81
N ALA A 163 17.99 -20.54 11.56
CA ALA A 163 18.44 -20.05 10.26
C ALA A 163 19.73 -20.76 9.83
N PRO A 164 19.81 -21.22 8.57
CA PRO A 164 21.04 -21.78 8.05
C PRO A 164 22.12 -20.70 8.12
N THR A 165 23.17 -20.94 8.89
CA THR A 165 24.38 -20.11 8.85
C THR A 165 24.90 -20.11 7.42
N ALA A 166 24.83 -18.96 6.76
CA ALA A 166 25.42 -18.76 5.45
C ALA A 166 26.87 -19.26 5.50
N SER A 167 27.15 -20.32 4.76
CA SER A 167 28.49 -20.89 4.58
C SER A 167 29.14 -20.30 3.33
#